data_AF-A0A7S3AYN7-F1
#
_entry.id   AF-A0A7S3AYN7-F1
#
_cell.length_a   1.000
_cell.length_b   1.000
_cell.length_c   1.000
_cell.angle_alpha   90.00
_cell.angle_beta   90.00
_cell.angle_gamma   90.00
#
_symmetry.space_group_name_H-M   'P 1'
#
loop_
_entity.id
_entity.type
_entity.pdbx_description
1 polymer ?
#
loop_
_entity_poly.entity_id
_entity_poly.type
_entity_poly.pdbx_seq_one_letter_code
_entity_poly.pdbx_strand_id
1 'polypeptide(L)'
;AHDALEAGGLHDRDYEWMTAELVRIAECCANGRIVSVLEGGYQVAGGFVSSLARSVGSHVSTLNQPALVGASWDVAEANRRLEAAIAYEDTWLTNRAAAQAKAIANGGGGGEAPAAPEQDNGAPARRSRRARDPVDYGSLEAELQKEE
;
A
#
# COMPACT_ATOMS: atom_id res chain seq x y z
N ALA A 1 -12.77 -27.47 -26.53
CA ALA A 1 -11.77 -26.60 -25.91
C ALA A 1 -12.54 -25.54 -25.15
N HIS A 2 -12.51 -25.60 -23.82
CA HIS A 2 -13.20 -24.59 -23.01
C HIS A 2 -12.39 -23.30 -23.04
N ASP A 3 -13.04 -22.22 -23.45
CA ASP A 3 -12.54 -20.86 -23.35
C ASP A 3 -12.30 -20.52 -21.87
N ALA A 4 -11.10 -20.03 -21.52
CA ALA A 4 -10.73 -19.73 -20.14
C ALA A 4 -11.51 -18.53 -19.55
N LEU A 5 -12.23 -17.78 -20.40
CA LEU A 5 -12.98 -16.58 -20.01
C LEU A 5 -14.49 -16.79 -19.96
N GLU A 6 -15.02 -17.91 -20.44
CA GLU A 6 -16.45 -18.24 -20.39
C GLU A 6 -16.76 -19.39 -19.42
N ALA A 7 -16.63 -19.10 -18.11
CA ALA A 7 -17.45 -19.62 -17.00
C ALA A 7 -16.84 -19.28 -15.63
N GLY A 8 -16.56 -18.00 -15.37
CA GLY A 8 -16.79 -17.34 -14.07
C GLY A 8 -16.19 -17.92 -12.77
N GLY A 9 -15.12 -18.70 -12.81
CA GLY A 9 -14.47 -19.21 -11.61
C GLY A 9 -12.94 -19.21 -11.71
N LEU A 10 -12.29 -18.40 -10.89
CA LEU A 10 -10.84 -18.50 -10.65
C LEU A 10 -10.55 -19.78 -9.87
N HIS A 11 -9.58 -20.55 -10.36
CA HIS A 11 -9.07 -21.74 -9.69
C HIS A 11 -7.82 -21.41 -8.87
N ASP A 12 -7.45 -22.31 -7.97
CA ASP A 12 -6.25 -22.23 -7.13
C ASP A 12 -4.98 -21.86 -7.93
N ARG A 13 -4.79 -22.47 -9.11
CA ARG A 13 -3.64 -22.20 -10.00
C ARG A 13 -3.62 -20.78 -10.55
N ASP A 14 -4.79 -20.17 -10.74
CA ASP A 14 -4.87 -18.79 -11.21
C ASP A 14 -4.34 -17.84 -10.13
N TYR A 15 -4.66 -18.12 -8.85
CA TYR A 15 -4.10 -17.37 -7.72
C TYR A 15 -2.60 -17.57 -7.57
N GLU A 16 -2.09 -18.79 -7.78
CA GLU A 16 -0.64 -19.04 -7.83
C GLU A 16 0.03 -18.22 -8.93
N TRP A 17 -0.45 -18.31 -10.17
CA TRP A 17 0.11 -17.58 -11.29
C TRP A 17 0.06 -16.05 -11.09
N MET A 18 -1.10 -15.49 -10.71
CA MET A 18 -1.25 -14.06 -10.47
C MET A 18 -0.30 -13.56 -9.39
N THR A 19 -0.15 -14.31 -8.30
CA THR A 19 0.74 -13.93 -7.20
C THR A 19 2.20 -13.93 -7.66
N ALA A 20 2.61 -14.94 -8.42
CA ALA A 20 3.96 -15.02 -8.97
C ALA A 20 4.26 -13.83 -9.90
N GLU A 21 3.33 -13.44 -10.78
CA GLU A 21 3.52 -12.26 -11.64
C GLU A 21 3.61 -10.95 -10.84
N LEU A 22 2.75 -10.77 -9.82
CA LEU A 22 2.80 -9.59 -8.96
C LEU A 22 4.13 -9.47 -8.21
N VAL A 23 4.65 -10.58 -7.71
CA VAL A 23 5.96 -10.61 -7.06
C VAL A 23 7.06 -10.26 -8.06
N ARG A 24 7.04 -10.78 -9.30
CA ARG A 24 8.03 -10.40 -10.33
C ARG A 24 7.99 -8.90 -10.65
N ILE A 25 6.79 -8.32 -10.74
CA ILE A 25 6.63 -6.87 -10.93
C ILE A 25 7.21 -6.10 -9.73
N ALA A 26 6.96 -6.56 -8.50
CA ALA A 26 7.50 -5.94 -7.30
C ALA A 26 9.05 -6.02 -7.26
N GLU A 27 9.64 -7.13 -7.69
CA GLU A 27 11.09 -7.26 -7.84
C GLU A 27 11.65 -6.23 -8.83
N CYS A 28 11.02 -6.09 -10.00
CA CYS A 28 11.48 -5.15 -11.03
C CYS A 28 11.26 -3.67 -10.68
N CYS A 29 10.14 -3.34 -10.02
CA CYS A 29 9.66 -1.96 -9.91
C CYS A 29 9.67 -1.42 -8.47
N ALA A 30 9.80 -2.29 -7.46
CA ALA A 30 9.62 -1.93 -6.06
C ALA A 30 10.61 -2.62 -5.12
N ASN A 31 11.73 -3.13 -5.63
CA ASN A 31 12.76 -3.84 -4.85
C ASN A 31 12.21 -5.00 -4.02
N GLY A 32 11.27 -5.75 -4.59
CA GLY A 32 10.62 -6.90 -3.94
C GLY A 32 9.58 -6.53 -2.88
N ARG A 33 9.29 -5.23 -2.68
CA ARG A 33 8.28 -4.78 -1.71
C ARG A 33 6.88 -5.01 -2.25
N ILE A 34 6.15 -5.92 -1.62
CA ILE A 34 4.74 -6.20 -1.90
C ILE A 34 3.99 -6.40 -0.58
N VAL A 35 2.77 -5.88 -0.52
CA VAL A 35 1.84 -6.09 0.60
C VAL A 35 0.54 -6.62 0.02
N SER A 36 0.12 -7.79 0.49
CA SER A 36 -1.19 -8.35 0.17
C SER A 36 -2.18 -8.04 1.28
N VAL A 37 -3.36 -7.55 0.92
CA VAL A 37 -4.45 -7.21 1.84
C VAL A 37 -5.67 -8.01 1.43
N LEU A 38 -6.25 -8.77 2.36
CA LEU A 38 -7.49 -9.52 2.11
C LEU A 38 -8.67 -8.56 2.15
N GLU A 39 -9.37 -8.44 1.02
CA GLU A 39 -10.56 -7.62 0.88
C GLU A 39 -11.84 -8.46 1.03
N GLY A 40 -12.30 -9.06 -0.06
CA GLY A 40 -13.53 -9.85 -0.13
C GLY A 40 -13.31 -11.36 -0.12
N GLY A 41 -14.41 -12.09 -0.19
CA GLY A 41 -14.41 -13.55 -0.18
C GLY A 41 -15.44 -14.09 0.80
N TYR A 42 -16.58 -14.51 0.28
CA TYR A 42 -17.73 -14.89 1.12
C TYR A 42 -18.08 -16.37 1.01
N GLN A 43 -17.45 -17.08 0.08
CA GLN A 43 -17.60 -18.51 -0.10
C GLN A 43 -16.71 -19.26 0.90
N VAL A 44 -17.18 -19.27 2.16
CA VAL A 44 -16.51 -19.92 3.32
C VAL A 44 -17.12 -21.29 3.65
N ALA A 45 -18.21 -21.66 2.98
CA ALA A 45 -18.84 -22.97 3.13
C ALA A 45 -17.84 -24.08 2.74
N GLY A 46 -17.74 -25.11 3.57
CA GLY A 46 -16.80 -26.22 3.37
C GLY A 46 -15.46 -26.08 4.10
N GLY A 47 -15.24 -25.04 4.91
CA GLY A 47 -14.03 -24.92 5.74
C GLY A 47 -12.76 -24.90 4.88
N PHE A 48 -11.86 -25.86 5.07
CA PHE A 48 -10.59 -25.94 4.34
C PHE A 48 -10.74 -26.27 2.84
N VAL A 49 -11.89 -26.80 2.40
CA VAL A 49 -12.19 -26.99 0.97
C VAL A 49 -12.97 -25.84 0.35
N SER A 50 -13.29 -24.81 1.14
CA SER A 50 -13.96 -23.61 0.63
C SER A 50 -13.09 -22.91 -0.43
N SER A 51 -13.73 -22.27 -1.41
CA SER A 51 -13.00 -21.57 -2.46
C SER A 51 -12.15 -20.42 -1.89
N LEU A 52 -12.60 -19.77 -0.81
CA LEU A 52 -11.79 -18.76 -0.12
C LEU A 52 -10.54 -19.37 0.53
N ALA A 53 -10.67 -20.47 1.26
CA ALA A 53 -9.53 -21.10 1.92
C ALA A 53 -8.49 -21.56 0.88
N ARG A 54 -8.94 -22.12 -0.23
CA ARG A 54 -8.06 -22.61 -1.31
C ARG A 54 -7.37 -21.48 -2.07
N SER A 55 -8.08 -20.39 -2.39
CA SER A 55 -7.48 -19.23 -3.07
C SER A 55 -6.45 -18.53 -2.18
N VAL A 56 -6.79 -18.28 -0.92
CA VAL A 56 -5.86 -17.68 0.06
C VAL A 56 -4.66 -18.59 0.29
N GLY A 57 -4.88 -19.90 0.45
CA GLY A 57 -3.80 -20.87 0.61
C GLY A 57 -2.82 -20.85 -0.56
N SER A 58 -3.33 -20.84 -1.79
CA SER A 58 -2.51 -20.78 -3.01
C SER A 58 -1.74 -19.46 -3.11
N HIS A 59 -2.42 -18.32 -2.83
CA HIS A 59 -1.80 -17.00 -2.82
C HIS A 59 -0.67 -16.88 -1.79
N VAL A 60 -0.94 -17.18 -0.52
CA VAL A 60 0.03 -17.07 0.58
C VAL A 60 1.19 -18.05 0.41
N SER A 61 0.90 -19.28 -0.03
CA SER A 61 1.94 -20.27 -0.33
C SER A 61 2.89 -19.76 -1.41
N THR A 62 2.35 -19.16 -2.48
CA THR A 62 3.17 -18.60 -3.57
C THR A 62 3.97 -17.39 -3.11
N LEU A 63 3.33 -16.49 -2.35
CA LEU A 63 3.97 -15.29 -1.81
C LEU A 63 5.17 -15.62 -0.91
N ASN A 64 5.08 -16.72 -0.15
CA ASN A 64 6.15 -17.19 0.73
C ASN A 64 7.24 -18.01 0.03
N GLN A 65 7.14 -18.21 -1.29
CA GLN A 65 8.06 -19.06 -2.07
C GLN A 65 8.85 -18.22 -3.10
N PRO A 66 9.96 -17.58 -2.69
CA PRO A 66 10.80 -16.79 -3.59
C PRO A 66 11.38 -17.62 -4.76
N ALA A 67 11.48 -18.94 -4.60
CA ALA A 67 11.91 -19.85 -5.66
C ALA A 67 10.99 -19.86 -6.89
N LEU A 68 9.69 -19.58 -6.74
CA LEU A 68 8.71 -19.60 -7.84
C LEU A 68 8.86 -18.42 -8.82
N VAL A 69 9.59 -17.38 -8.40
CA VAL A 69 9.78 -16.15 -9.18
C VAL A 69 11.20 -15.95 -9.67
N GLY A 70 12.11 -16.92 -9.42
CA GLY A 70 13.50 -16.82 -9.83
C GLY A 70 14.27 -15.68 -9.18
N ALA A 71 13.71 -15.07 -8.13
CA ALA A 71 14.32 -13.98 -7.39
C ALA A 71 15.02 -14.53 -6.15
N SER A 72 16.29 -14.14 -5.96
CA SER A 72 17.00 -14.43 -4.72
C SER A 72 16.58 -13.42 -3.66
N TRP A 73 15.58 -13.78 -2.84
CA TRP A 73 15.25 -12.99 -1.65
C TRP A 73 16.40 -13.06 -0.64
N ASP A 74 17.17 -11.99 -0.52
CA ASP A 74 18.17 -11.83 0.55
C ASP A 74 17.52 -11.17 1.77
N VAL A 75 17.21 -11.99 2.77
CA VAL A 75 16.60 -11.56 4.03
C VAL A 75 17.45 -10.50 4.73
N ALA A 76 18.78 -10.64 4.73
CA ALA A 76 19.65 -9.73 5.45
C ALA A 76 19.66 -8.34 4.80
N GLU A 77 19.69 -8.32 3.47
CA GLU A 77 19.59 -7.08 2.71
C GLU A 77 18.19 -6.46 2.82
N ALA A 78 17.12 -7.26 2.75
CA ALA A 78 15.75 -6.78 2.96
C ALA A 78 15.58 -6.13 4.34
N ASN A 79 16.13 -6.76 5.40
CA ASN A 79 16.09 -6.22 6.76
C ASN A 79 16.87 -4.91 6.87
N ARG A 80 18.07 -4.81 6.28
CA ARG A 80 18.84 -3.56 6.26
C ARG A 80 18.05 -2.42 5.62
N ARG A 81 17.36 -2.68 4.50
CA ARG A 81 16.52 -1.69 3.83
C ARG A 81 15.34 -1.27 4.71
N LEU A 82 14.69 -2.21 5.37
CA LEU A 82 13.58 -1.93 6.29
C LEU A 82 14.04 -1.06 7.47
N GLU A 83 15.14 -1.43 8.12
CA GLU A 83 15.72 -0.66 9.22
C GLU A 83 16.09 0.76 8.79
N ALA A 84 16.72 0.90 7.62
CA ALA A 84 17.04 2.22 7.05
C ALA A 84 15.78 3.05 6.77
N ALA A 85 14.72 2.44 6.23
CA ALA A 85 13.45 3.11 5.97
C ALA A 85 12.77 3.58 7.28
N ILE A 86 12.77 2.74 8.32
CA ILE A 86 12.20 3.08 9.64
C ILE A 86 12.97 4.24 10.28
N ALA A 87 14.30 4.15 10.34
CA ALA A 87 15.14 5.20 10.93
C ALA A 87 14.98 6.54 10.18
N TYR A 88 14.82 6.46 8.87
CA TYR A 88 14.57 7.62 8.03
C TYR A 88 13.20 8.27 8.30
N GLU A 89 12.13 7.47 8.38
CA GLU A 89 10.80 7.95 8.70
C GLU A 89 10.74 8.59 10.09
N ASP A 90 11.39 7.99 11.09
CA ASP A 90 11.49 8.53 12.45
C ASP A 90 12.22 9.88 12.49
N THR A 91 13.33 9.99 11.75
CA THR A 91 14.08 11.24 11.59
C THR A 91 13.21 12.32 10.93
N TRP A 92 12.44 11.95 9.90
CA TRP A 92 11.54 12.89 9.22
C TRP A 92 10.43 13.39 10.14
N LEU A 93 9.78 12.49 10.89
CA LEU A 93 8.74 12.83 11.85
C LEU A 93 9.28 13.76 12.95
N THR A 94 10.47 13.47 13.46
CA THR A 94 11.16 14.27 14.48
C THR A 94 11.48 15.68 13.97
N ASN A 95 12.06 15.78 12.77
CA ASN A 95 12.36 17.07 12.14
C ASN A 95 11.09 17.88 11.87
N ARG A 96 10.01 17.22 11.44
CA ARG A 96 8.71 17.86 11.20
C ARG A 96 8.09 18.39 12.50
N ALA A 97 8.13 17.61 13.57
CA ALA A 97 7.67 18.04 14.89
C ALA A 97 8.49 19.22 15.42
N ALA A 98 9.81 19.20 15.27
CA ALA A 98 10.69 20.31 15.67
C ALA A 98 10.43 21.58 14.85
N ALA A 99 10.20 21.46 13.53
CA ALA A 99 9.84 22.58 12.67
C ALA A 99 8.48 23.18 13.06
N GLN A 100 7.48 22.34 13.35
CA GLN A 100 6.17 22.78 13.81
C GLN A 100 6.26 23.50 15.17
N ALA A 101 7.04 22.98 16.11
CA ALA A 101 7.26 23.62 17.41
C ALA A 101 7.94 25.01 17.27
N LYS A 102 8.93 25.15 16.38
CA LYS A 102 9.57 26.44 16.08
C LYS A 102 8.61 27.43 15.42
N ALA A 103 7.73 26.98 14.53
CA ALA A 103 6.73 27.83 13.89
C ALA A 103 5.72 28.39 14.90
N ILE A 104 5.26 27.55 15.83
CA ILE A 104 4.39 27.95 16.96
C ILE A 104 5.11 28.98 17.84
N ALA A 105 6.37 28.73 18.21
CA ALA A 105 7.15 29.64 19.04
C ALA A 105 7.39 31.02 18.39
N ASN A 106 7.51 31.07 17.06
CA ASN A 106 7.73 32.31 16.30
C ASN A 106 6.42 33.04 15.92
N GLY A 107 5.25 32.59 16.40
CA GLY A 107 3.95 33.22 16.11
C GLY A 107 3.50 33.11 14.64
N GLY A 108 4.18 32.29 13.83
CA GLY A 108 3.91 32.11 12.41
C GLY A 108 2.92 30.98 12.16
N GLY A 109 1.67 31.32 11.87
CA GLY A 109 0.70 30.38 11.31
C GLY A 109 1.02 30.07 9.85
N GLY A 110 1.46 28.85 9.56
CA GLY A 110 1.48 28.33 8.18
C GLY A 110 2.83 28.33 7.46
N GLY A 111 3.91 27.90 8.10
CA GLY A 111 5.09 27.46 7.34
C GLY A 111 4.78 26.16 6.59
N GLU A 112 4.97 26.15 5.26
CA GLU A 112 4.80 24.94 4.44
C GLU A 112 5.75 23.85 4.96
N ALA A 113 5.19 22.71 5.37
CA ALA A 113 6.01 21.59 5.82
C ALA A 113 6.92 21.15 4.67
N PRO A 114 8.21 20.85 4.94
CA PRO A 114 9.09 20.36 3.90
C PRO A 114 8.46 19.14 3.22
N ALA A 115 8.61 19.07 1.90
CA ALA A 115 8.02 18.00 1.09
C ALA A 115 8.37 16.63 1.70
N ALA A 116 7.40 15.72 1.69
CA ALA A 116 7.65 14.35 2.10
C ALA A 116 8.75 13.78 1.19
N PRO A 117 9.67 12.99 1.74
CA PRO A 117 10.83 12.55 1.00
C PRO A 117 10.49 11.66 -0.19
N GLU A 118 11.39 11.67 -1.17
CA GLU A 118 11.34 10.79 -2.33
C GLU A 118 11.48 9.34 -1.85
N GLN A 119 10.52 8.49 -2.23
CA GLN A 119 10.52 7.10 -1.80
C GLN A 119 11.50 6.31 -2.69
N ASP A 120 12.20 5.33 -2.11
CA ASP A 120 13.10 4.40 -2.81
C ASP A 120 12.38 3.48 -3.84
N ASN A 121 11.12 3.75 -4.15
CA ASN A 121 10.35 3.09 -5.20
C ASN A 121 10.30 3.93 -6.49
N GLY A 122 11.10 5.00 -6.60
CA GLY A 122 11.07 5.92 -7.73
C GLY A 122 9.79 6.77 -7.79
N ALA A 123 8.93 6.73 -6.75
CA ALA A 123 7.80 7.64 -6.66
C ALA A 123 8.31 9.02 -6.27
N PRO A 124 7.98 10.06 -7.05
CA PRO A 124 8.44 11.40 -6.77
C PRO A 124 8.01 11.82 -5.36
N ALA A 125 8.89 12.56 -4.67
CA ALA A 125 8.55 13.27 -3.44
C ALA A 125 7.16 13.88 -3.60
N ARG A 126 6.21 13.50 -2.72
CA ARG A 126 4.81 13.94 -2.83
C ARG A 126 4.83 15.46 -2.97
N ARG A 127 4.50 15.96 -4.17
CA ARG A 127 4.34 17.40 -4.44
C ARG A 127 3.49 17.97 -3.31
N SER A 128 3.95 19.05 -2.70
CA SER A 128 3.23 19.69 -1.61
C SER A 128 1.77 19.83 -2.04
N ARG A 129 0.86 19.31 -1.21
CA ARG A 129 -0.56 19.47 -1.48
C ARG A 129 -0.78 20.98 -1.49
N ARG A 130 -1.25 21.50 -2.63
CA ARG A 130 -1.85 22.83 -2.70
C ARG A 130 -2.72 22.97 -1.45
N ALA A 131 -2.48 24.00 -0.64
CA ALA A 131 -3.30 24.28 0.53
C ALA A 131 -4.76 24.21 0.07
N ARG A 132 -5.49 23.22 0.57
CA ARG A 132 -6.93 23.15 0.32
C ARG A 132 -7.54 24.10 1.32
N ASP A 133 -8.36 25.02 0.84
CA ASP A 133 -9.16 25.83 1.73
C ASP A 133 -9.99 24.89 2.62
N PRO A 134 -9.97 25.08 3.95
CA PRO A 134 -10.77 24.27 4.84
C PRO A 134 -12.25 24.44 4.48
N VAL A 135 -12.89 23.32 4.10
CA VAL A 135 -14.32 23.31 3.78
C VAL A 135 -15.09 23.20 5.10
N ASP A 136 -15.93 24.19 5.39
CA ASP A 136 -16.86 24.16 6.51
C ASP A 136 -18.12 23.38 6.12
N TYR A 137 -18.12 22.09 6.44
CA TYR A 137 -19.24 21.19 6.17
C TYR A 137 -20.54 21.61 6.87
N GLY A 138 -20.49 22.36 7.98
CA GLY A 138 -21.69 22.85 8.66
C GLY A 138 -22.40 23.95 7.85
N SER A 139 -21.61 24.83 7.22
CA SER A 139 -22.14 25.86 6.32
C SER A 139 -22.73 25.26 5.03
N LEU A 140 -22.07 24.24 4.47
CA LEU A 140 -22.48 23.56 3.24
C LEU A 140 -23.80 22.79 3.44
N GLU A 141 -23.94 22.09 4.56
CA GLU A 141 -25.18 21.38 4.92
C GLU A 141 -26.37 22.34 5.05
N ALA A 142 -26.16 23.50 5.69
CA ALA A 142 -27.19 24.51 5.85
C ALA A 142 -27.60 25.21 4.54
N GLU A 143 -26.74 25.17 3.51
CA GLU A 143 -27.03 25.68 2.17
C GLU A 143 -27.82 24.66 1.36
N LEU A 144 -27.42 23.38 1.40
CA LEU A 144 -28.15 22.27 0.76
C LEU A 144 -29.59 22.13 1.29
N GLN A 145 -29.80 22.31 2.60
CA GLN A 145 -31.14 22.28 3.19
C GLN A 145 -32.02 23.49 2.86
N LYS A 146 -31.47 24.55 2.25
CA LYS A 146 -32.26 25.70 1.75
C LYS A 146 -32.63 25.55 0.27
N GLU A 147 -31.97 24.64 -0.44
CA GLU A 147 -32.24 24.36 -1.85
C GLU A 147 -33.25 23.22 -2.06
N GLU A 148 -33.59 22.45 -1.02
CA GLU A 148 -34.78 21.56 -0.94
C GLU A 148 -36.07 22.32 -0.57
#